data_AF-A0AAW4XC70-F1
#
_entry.id   AF-A0AAW4XC70-F1
#
_cell.length_a   1.000
_cell.length_b   1.000
_cell.length_c   1.000
_cell.angle_alpha   90.00
_cell.angle_beta   90.00
_cell.angle_gamma   90.00
#
_symmetry.space_group_name_H-M   'P 1'
#
loop_
_entity.id
_entity.type
_entity.pdbx_description
1 polymer ?
#
loop_
_entity_poly.entity_id
_entity_poly.type
_entity_poly.pdbx_seq_one_letter_code
_entity_poly.pdbx_strand_id
1 'polypeptide(L)'
;MDTQQHDTAAQHDTATQHGTIRFDDEAVRAVAARLAEVAEDADAGIRRGFGGLVFDGGGAGSTHRAAGVRVETGYRRMRAACESWAATVQAHADALRVVADTYRHQDDATVIALTAVTGADLDSAGFGDAGTRQP
;
A
#
# COMPACT_ATOMS: atom_id res chain seq x y z
N MET A 1 -8.13 -64.01 -18.13
CA MET A 1 -7.01 -63.57 -17.27
C MET A 1 -6.23 -62.54 -18.05
N ASP A 2 -6.84 -61.37 -18.30
CA ASP A 2 -6.94 -60.24 -17.34
C ASP A 2 -5.52 -59.67 -17.15
N THR A 3 -5.20 -58.41 -17.45
CA THR A 3 -5.88 -57.22 -16.94
C THR A 3 -5.54 -56.00 -17.79
N GLN A 4 -6.58 -55.22 -18.07
CA GLN A 4 -6.61 -53.87 -18.62
C GLN A 4 -6.26 -52.85 -17.51
N GLN A 5 -5.71 -51.68 -17.89
CA GLN A 5 -5.59 -50.44 -17.08
C GLN A 5 -4.61 -50.41 -15.88
N HIS A 6 -3.56 -49.61 -16.01
CA HIS A 6 -3.31 -48.54 -15.04
C HIS A 6 -2.45 -47.42 -15.64
N ASP A 7 -3.08 -46.24 -15.72
CA ASP A 7 -2.52 -44.94 -15.34
C ASP A 7 -1.34 -44.40 -16.17
N THR A 8 -1.51 -43.47 -17.13
CA THR A 8 -2.18 -42.15 -17.07
C THR A 8 -1.93 -41.28 -15.83
N ALA A 9 -1.15 -41.74 -14.85
CA ALA A 9 -0.86 -40.97 -13.63
C ALA A 9 0.34 -40.02 -13.74
N ALA A 10 1.07 -40.03 -14.86
CA ALA A 10 2.19 -39.10 -15.05
C ALA A 10 1.78 -37.71 -15.59
N GLN A 11 0.47 -37.45 -15.78
CA GLN A 11 -0.03 -36.21 -16.40
C GLN A 11 -1.00 -35.38 -15.55
N HIS A 12 -1.23 -35.74 -14.28
CA HIS A 12 -2.26 -35.09 -13.45
C HIS A 12 -1.75 -34.31 -12.23
N ASP A 13 -0.44 -34.18 -12.01
CA ASP A 13 0.09 -33.43 -10.84
C ASP A 13 0.67 -32.05 -11.18
N THR A 14 0.47 -31.60 -12.43
CA THR A 14 0.51 -30.17 -12.79
C THR A 14 -0.88 -29.55 -12.74
N ALA A 15 -1.77 -30.11 -11.91
CA ALA A 15 -2.97 -29.43 -11.47
C ALA A 15 -2.54 -28.29 -10.53
N THR A 16 -2.21 -27.14 -11.13
CA THR A 16 -2.76 -25.88 -10.66
C THR A 16 -2.57 -25.62 -9.16
N GLN A 17 -1.33 -25.66 -8.67
CA GLN A 17 -0.97 -24.75 -7.56
C GLN A 17 -1.03 -23.32 -8.10
N HIS A 18 -2.24 -22.83 -8.39
CA HIS A 18 -2.53 -21.42 -8.23
C HIS A 18 -2.44 -21.16 -6.73
N GLY A 19 -1.21 -21.09 -6.21
CA GLY A 19 -0.96 -20.35 -4.99
C GLY A 19 -1.53 -18.97 -5.27
N THR A 20 -2.65 -18.65 -4.65
CA THR A 20 -3.37 -17.41 -4.84
C THR A 20 -2.38 -16.29 -4.55
N ILE A 21 -1.78 -15.72 -5.60
CA ILE A 21 -0.99 -14.50 -5.51
C ILE A 21 -2.01 -13.42 -5.17
N ARG A 22 -2.29 -13.29 -3.88
CA ARG A 22 -3.20 -12.29 -3.33
C ARG A 22 -2.38 -11.08 -2.95
N PHE A 23 -2.87 -9.91 -3.32
CA PHE A 23 -2.27 -8.65 -2.88
C PHE A 23 -2.47 -8.51 -1.37
N ASP A 24 -1.37 -8.38 -0.63
CA ASP A 24 -1.38 -8.17 0.83
C ASP A 24 -1.59 -6.68 1.14
N ASP A 25 -2.86 -6.27 1.08
CA ASP A 25 -3.26 -4.89 1.32
C ASP A 25 -3.04 -4.46 2.78
N GLU A 26 -3.11 -5.39 3.73
CA GLU A 26 -2.83 -5.15 5.13
C GLU A 26 -1.36 -4.79 5.34
N ALA A 27 -0.42 -5.56 4.77
CA ALA A 27 1.00 -5.25 4.85
C ALA A 27 1.34 -3.90 4.21
N VAL A 28 0.77 -3.57 3.04
CA VAL A 28 0.99 -2.28 2.38
C VAL A 28 0.46 -1.12 3.24
N ARG A 29 -0.71 -1.28 3.86
CA ARG A 29 -1.28 -0.28 4.78
C ARG A 29 -0.45 -0.13 6.05
N ALA A 30 0.10 -1.21 6.59
CA ALA A 30 0.99 -1.16 7.74
C ALA A 30 2.28 -0.36 7.43
N VAL A 31 2.87 -0.58 6.26
CA VAL A 31 4.04 0.21 5.79
C VAL A 31 3.67 1.69 5.63
N ALA A 32 2.52 1.98 5.02
CA ALA A 32 2.05 3.36 4.86
C ALA A 32 1.82 4.06 6.21
N ALA A 33 1.22 3.37 7.19
CA ALA A 33 1.04 3.89 8.54
C ALA A 33 2.39 4.20 9.19
N ARG A 34 3.36 3.28 9.07
CA ARG A 34 4.70 3.47 9.64
C ARG A 34 5.44 4.67 9.05
N LEU A 35 5.31 4.89 7.74
CA LEU A 35 5.90 6.06 7.08
C LEU A 35 5.28 7.37 7.56
N ALA A 36 3.95 7.40 7.77
CA ALA A 36 3.27 8.56 8.30
C ALA A 36 3.70 8.87 9.75
N GLU A 37 3.79 7.85 10.62
CA GLU A 37 4.32 8.01 11.99
C GLU A 37 5.72 8.63 11.98
N VAL A 38 6.61 8.12 11.12
CA VAL A 38 7.98 8.62 10.99
C VAL A 38 8.02 10.08 10.50
N ALA A 39 7.13 10.46 9.58
CA ALA A 39 7.03 11.84 9.11
C ALA A 39 6.51 12.78 10.21
N GLU A 40 5.51 12.36 10.98
CA GLU A 40 4.95 13.12 12.09
C GLU A 40 5.95 13.30 13.23
N ASP A 41 6.64 12.23 13.63
CA ASP A 41 7.67 12.25 14.66
C ASP A 41 8.83 13.18 14.27
N ALA A 42 9.24 13.13 13.00
CA ALA A 42 10.26 14.03 12.49
C ALA A 42 9.79 15.49 12.49
N ASP A 43 8.56 15.77 12.05
CA ASP A 43 7.99 17.12 12.09
C ASP A 43 7.90 17.66 13.52
N ALA A 44 7.48 16.84 14.48
CA ALA A 44 7.47 17.18 15.90
C ALA A 44 8.90 17.46 16.43
N GLY A 45 9.86 16.62 16.04
CA GLY A 45 11.28 16.81 16.35
C GLY A 45 11.85 18.09 15.77
N ILE A 46 11.51 18.43 14.52
CA ILE A 46 11.91 19.67 13.84
C ILE A 46 11.32 20.87 14.57
N ARG A 47 10.02 20.86 14.89
CA ARG A 47 9.37 21.95 15.63
C ARG A 47 9.97 22.16 17.01
N ARG A 48 10.24 21.08 17.76
CA ARG A 48 10.88 21.16 19.07
C ARG A 48 12.32 21.66 19.00
N GLY A 49 13.12 21.11 18.07
CA GLY A 49 14.55 21.40 17.96
C GLY A 49 14.88 22.74 17.32
N PHE A 50 14.10 23.15 16.31
CA PHE A 50 14.34 24.37 15.55
C PHE A 50 13.42 25.54 15.91
N GLY A 51 12.30 25.30 16.60
CA GLY A 51 11.35 26.36 16.97
C GLY A 51 11.86 27.37 18.00
N GLY A 52 12.86 27.00 18.80
CA GLY A 52 13.42 27.84 19.86
C GLY A 52 14.72 28.59 19.50
N LEU A 53 15.25 28.41 18.29
CA LEU A 53 16.53 29.00 17.90
C LEU A 53 16.31 30.41 17.33
N VAL A 54 16.48 31.42 18.18
CA VAL A 54 16.50 32.83 17.79
C VAL A 54 17.87 33.42 18.09
N PHE A 55 18.52 34.00 17.09
CA PHE A 55 19.74 34.77 17.31
C PHE A 55 19.34 36.22 17.65
N ASP A 56 19.30 36.55 18.93
CA ASP A 56 19.12 37.94 19.38
C ASP A 56 20.44 38.70 19.25
N GLY A 57 20.75 39.16 18.04
CA GLY A 57 21.99 39.86 17.69
C GLY A 57 22.11 41.27 18.29
N GLY A 58 21.30 41.63 19.28
CA GLY A 58 21.20 42.97 19.86
C GLY A 58 22.49 43.47 20.54
N GLY A 59 23.30 42.57 21.12
CA GLY A 59 24.51 42.93 21.89
C GLY A 59 25.85 42.64 21.22
N ALA A 60 25.87 42.03 20.03
CA ALA A 60 27.09 41.49 19.45
C ALA A 60 27.69 42.44 18.39
N GLY A 61 29.01 42.74 18.49
CA GLY A 61 29.73 43.57 17.51
C GLY A 61 29.59 43.07 16.06
N SER A 62 29.89 43.91 15.07
CA SER A 62 29.61 43.66 13.64
C SER A 62 30.06 42.28 13.12
N THR A 63 31.22 41.78 13.57
CA THR A 63 31.72 40.43 13.25
C THR A 63 30.83 39.31 13.80
N HIS A 64 30.31 39.47 15.02
CA HIS A 64 29.42 38.50 15.65
C HIS A 64 28.01 38.54 15.02
N ARG A 65 27.57 39.71 14.55
CA ARG A 65 26.32 39.84 13.77
C ARG A 65 26.39 39.05 12.46
N ALA A 66 27.48 39.13 11.71
CA ALA A 66 27.65 38.38 10.45
C ALA A 66 27.78 36.86 10.67
N ALA A 67 28.38 36.42 11.79
CA ALA A 67 28.37 35.02 12.19
C ALA A 67 26.95 34.55 12.57
N GLY A 68 26.21 35.35 13.35
CA GLY A 68 24.83 35.08 13.72
C GLY A 68 23.88 34.92 12.53
N VAL A 69 23.96 35.83 11.55
CA VAL A 69 23.16 35.74 10.30
C VAL A 69 23.46 34.46 9.51
N ARG A 70 24.74 34.03 9.46
CA ARG A 70 25.11 32.77 8.78
C ARG A 70 24.54 31.55 9.50
N VAL A 71 24.60 31.54 10.82
CA VAL A 71 24.02 30.48 11.65
C VAL A 71 22.50 30.43 11.48
N GLU A 72 21.82 31.57 11.58
CA GLU A 72 20.37 31.67 11.37
C GLU A 72 19.96 31.19 9.97
N THR A 73 20.69 31.61 8.93
CA THR A 73 20.43 31.18 7.55
C THR A 73 20.62 29.67 7.40
N GLY A 74 21.67 29.10 8.01
CA GLY A 74 21.91 27.66 8.03
C GLY A 74 20.76 26.90 8.69
N TYR A 75 20.28 27.39 9.84
CA TYR A 75 19.14 26.80 10.54
C TYR A 75 17.85 26.86 9.71
N ARG A 76 17.54 28.00 9.09
CA ARG A 76 16.37 28.12 8.20
C ARG A 76 16.44 27.13 7.04
N ARG A 77 17.62 26.95 6.43
CA ARG A 77 17.82 25.97 5.35
C ARG A 77 17.64 24.53 5.84
N MET A 78 18.21 24.20 7.00
CA MET A 78 18.07 22.87 7.59
C MET A 78 16.61 22.55 7.91
N ARG A 79 15.90 23.50 8.53
CA ARG A 79 14.46 23.40 8.79
C ARG A 79 13.67 23.14 7.50
N ALA A 80 13.89 23.93 6.46
CA ALA A 80 13.19 23.77 5.18
C ALA A 80 13.49 22.41 4.53
N ALA A 81 14.73 21.92 4.61
CA ALA A 81 15.09 20.60 4.09
C ALA A 81 14.37 19.47 4.85
N CYS A 82 14.29 19.57 6.18
CA CYS A 82 13.61 18.57 7.00
C CYS A 82 12.09 18.60 6.79
N GLU A 83 11.47 19.79 6.69
CA GLU A 83 10.04 19.94 6.34
C GLU A 83 9.74 19.34 4.96
N SER A 84 10.61 19.59 3.96
CA SER A 84 10.49 19.00 2.62
C SER A 84 10.59 17.47 2.64
N TRP A 85 11.48 16.91 3.46
CA TRP A 85 11.62 15.47 3.62
C TRP A 85 10.37 14.86 4.23
N ALA A 86 9.83 15.44 5.31
CA ALA A 86 8.62 14.96 5.97
C ALA A 86 7.41 14.97 5.01
N ALA A 87 7.24 16.05 4.24
CA ALA A 87 6.21 16.13 3.21
C ALA A 87 6.36 15.05 2.13
N THR A 88 7.60 14.75 1.71
CA THR A 88 7.88 13.70 0.72
C THR A 88 7.52 12.32 1.27
N VAL A 89 7.88 12.02 2.51
CA VAL A 89 7.55 10.74 3.15
C VAL A 89 6.04 10.57 3.28
N GLN A 90 5.33 11.62 3.69
CA GLN A 90 3.86 11.61 3.76
C GLN A 90 3.22 11.32 2.40
N ALA A 91 3.71 11.96 1.33
CA ALA A 91 3.20 11.71 -0.02
C ALA A 91 3.41 10.25 -0.46
N HIS A 92 4.50 9.60 -0.04
CA HIS A 92 4.72 8.17 -0.31
C HIS A 92 3.76 7.29 0.51
N ALA A 93 3.50 7.63 1.78
CA ALA A 93 2.51 6.94 2.58
C ALA A 93 1.11 7.01 1.94
N ASP A 94 0.72 8.18 1.43
CA ASP A 94 -0.55 8.37 0.75
C ASP A 94 -0.63 7.59 -0.57
N ALA A 95 0.45 7.58 -1.36
CA ALA A 95 0.51 6.77 -2.59
C ALA A 95 0.34 5.27 -2.29
N LEU A 96 0.95 4.76 -1.22
CA LEU A 96 0.79 3.35 -0.81
C LEU A 96 -0.64 3.04 -0.39
N ARG A 97 -1.33 3.95 0.32
CA ARG A 97 -2.75 3.80 0.67
C ARG A 97 -3.62 3.71 -0.59
N VAL A 98 -3.40 4.59 -1.55
CA VAL A 98 -4.13 4.60 -2.84
C VAL A 98 -3.92 3.29 -3.60
N VAL A 99 -2.68 2.78 -3.64
CA VAL A 99 -2.38 1.48 -4.24
C VAL A 99 -3.14 0.37 -3.53
N ALA A 100 -3.12 0.35 -2.19
CA ALA A 100 -3.83 -0.67 -1.42
C ALA A 100 -5.34 -0.66 -1.67
N ASP A 101 -5.95 0.53 -1.75
CA ASP A 101 -7.37 0.69 -2.02
C ASP A 101 -7.74 0.23 -3.44
N THR A 102 -6.87 0.52 -4.41
CA THR A 102 -7.08 0.12 -5.81
C THR A 102 -7.09 -1.40 -5.95
N TYR A 103 -6.11 -2.08 -5.37
CA TYR A 103 -6.04 -3.55 -5.46
C TYR A 103 -7.17 -4.22 -4.70
N ARG A 104 -7.57 -3.69 -3.53
CA ARG A 104 -8.75 -4.21 -2.82
C ARG A 104 -10.02 -4.10 -3.66
N HIS A 105 -10.22 -2.97 -4.33
CA HIS A 105 -11.38 -2.80 -5.21
C HIS A 105 -11.37 -3.77 -6.40
N GLN A 106 -10.19 -4.05 -6.96
CA GLN A 106 -10.02 -5.05 -8.02
C GLN A 106 -10.29 -6.48 -7.52
N ASP A 107 -9.83 -6.81 -6.31
CA ASP A 107 -10.10 -8.10 -5.66
C ASP A 107 -11.61 -8.28 -5.42
N ASP A 108 -12.29 -7.28 -4.86
CA ASP A 108 -13.73 -7.31 -4.63
C ASP A 108 -14.52 -7.48 -5.94
N ALA A 109 -14.15 -6.73 -6.99
CA ALA A 109 -14.78 -6.84 -8.30
C ALA A 109 -14.58 -8.24 -8.92
N THR A 110 -13.39 -8.82 -8.74
CA THR A 110 -13.06 -10.17 -9.22
C THR A 110 -13.88 -11.23 -8.47
N VAL A 111 -14.02 -11.10 -7.14
CA VAL A 111 -14.83 -12.01 -6.32
C VAL A 111 -16.31 -11.94 -6.72
N ILE A 112 -16.84 -10.73 -6.95
CA ILE A 112 -18.22 -10.54 -7.41
C ILE A 112 -18.43 -11.19 -8.79
N ALA A 113 -17.51 -10.97 -9.73
CA ALA A 113 -17.59 -11.55 -11.07
C ALA A 113 -17.52 -13.09 -11.03
N LEU A 114 -16.61 -13.67 -10.23
CA LEU A 114 -16.50 -15.12 -10.03
C LEU A 114 -17.79 -15.70 -9.44
N THR A 115 -18.34 -15.04 -8.41
CA THR A 115 -19.60 -15.48 -7.78
C THR A 115 -20.76 -15.47 -8.79
N ALA A 116 -20.86 -14.43 -9.61
CA ALA A 116 -21.89 -14.31 -10.65
C ALA A 116 -21.77 -15.41 -11.71
N VAL A 117 -20.55 -15.74 -12.17
CA VAL A 117 -20.32 -16.84 -13.12
C VAL A 117 -20.73 -18.18 -12.50
N THR A 118 -20.30 -18.47 -11.27
CA THR A 118 -20.64 -19.73 -10.60
C THR A 118 -22.15 -19.87 -10.33
N GLY A 119 -22.85 -18.77 -10.04
CA GLY A 119 -24.31 -18.78 -9.88
C GLY A 119 -25.04 -19.05 -11.19
N ALA A 120 -24.59 -18.43 -12.30
CA ALA A 120 -25.16 -18.64 -13.62
C ALA A 120 -24.98 -20.10 -14.12
N ASP A 121 -23.85 -20.73 -13.83
CA ASP A 121 -23.61 -22.14 -14.16
C ASP A 121 -24.52 -23.09 -13.36
N LEU A 122 -24.82 -22.76 -12.09
CA LEU A 122 -25.77 -23.52 -11.27
C LEU A 122 -27.22 -23.36 -11.75
N ASP A 123 -27.62 -22.17 -12.17
CA ASP A 123 -28.96 -21.90 -12.72
C ASP A 123 -29.16 -22.54 -14.11
N SER A 124 -28.10 -22.57 -14.93
CA SER A 124 -28.06 -23.22 -16.24
C SER A 124 -28.25 -24.74 -16.15
N ALA A 125 -27.64 -25.40 -15.15
CA ALA A 125 -27.76 -26.84 -14.94
C ALA A 125 -29.16 -27.29 -14.45
N GLY A 126 -29.99 -26.37 -13.94
CA GLY A 126 -31.33 -26.66 -13.41
C GLY A 126 -32.47 -26.70 -14.43
N PHE A 127 -32.25 -26.30 -15.69
CA PHE A 127 -33.32 -26.13 -16.69
C PHE A 127 -33.34 -27.22 -17.78
N GLY A 128 -32.83 -28.42 -17.48
CA GLY A 128 -32.54 -29.46 -18.47
C GLY A 128 -33.13 -30.85 -18.25
N ASP A 129 -34.26 -31.03 -17.54
CA ASP A 129 -35.04 -32.28 -17.62
C ASP A 129 -36.51 -32.06 -17.20
N ALA A 130 -37.30 -31.46 -18.09
CA ALA A 130 -38.76 -31.60 -18.06
C ALA A 130 -39.17 -32.23 -19.38
N GLY A 131 -38.87 -33.53 -19.51
CA GLY A 131 -39.26 -34.36 -20.63
C GLY A 131 -40.73 -34.15 -21.02
N THR A 132 -40.92 -33.69 -22.26
CA THR A 132 -42.19 -33.66 -22.97
C THR A 132 -42.73 -35.09 -23.11
N ARG A 133 -43.69 -35.46 -22.26
CA ARG A 133 -44.67 -36.50 -22.59
C ARG A 133 -46.05 -35.88 -22.69
N GLN A 134 -46.48 -35.68 -23.94
CA GLN A 134 -47.88 -35.63 -24.34
C GLN A 134 -48.09 -36.73 -25.39
N PRO A 135 -49.32 -37.19 -25.63
CA PRO A 135 -50.50 -37.25 -24.75
C PRO A 135 -50.76 -38.67 -24.21
#